data_AF-A0AAE3E4F1-F1
#
_entry.id   AF-A0AAE3E4F1-F1
#
_cell.length_a   1.000
_cell.length_b   1.000
_cell.length_c   1.000
_cell.angle_alpha   90.00
_cell.angle_beta   90.00
_cell.angle_gamma   90.00
#
_symmetry.space_group_name_H-M   'P 1'
#
loop_
_entity.id
_entity.type
_entity.pdbx_description
1 polymer ?
#
loop_
_entity_poly.entity_id
_entity_poly.type
_entity_poly.pdbx_seq_one_letter_code
_entity_poly.pdbx_strand_id
1 'polypeptide(L)'
;MQQKRHIQILKASLPYMHSPLREACRICVRMFELQQAMHRLDEEEESLEACSKDDQDPLTGLSQSIREYCTPKELETLDMVTNLAQMARLYREYESEGGAKHNDNTI
;
A
#
# COMPACT_ATOMS: atom_id res chain seq x y z
N MET A 1 -26.68 3.60 -7.89
CA MET A 1 -26.45 4.12 -9.27
C MET A 1 -26.75 5.63 -9.43
N GLN A 2 -27.79 6.20 -8.80
CA GLN A 2 -28.14 7.62 -9.00
C GLN A 2 -27.07 8.64 -8.55
N GLN A 3 -26.25 8.31 -7.54
CA GLN A 3 -25.22 9.25 -7.06
C GLN A 3 -24.15 9.56 -8.12
N LYS A 4 -23.80 8.56 -8.94
CA LYS A 4 -22.82 8.72 -10.02
C LYS A 4 -23.34 9.67 -11.11
N ARG A 5 -24.65 9.66 -11.42
CA ARG A 5 -25.22 10.44 -12.52
C ARG A 5 -25.10 11.95 -12.29
N HIS A 6 -25.42 12.46 -11.11
CA HIS A 6 -25.36 13.89 -10.85
C HIS A 6 -23.93 14.43 -10.85
N ILE A 7 -22.95 13.65 -10.38
CA ILE A 7 -21.53 14.01 -10.44
C ILE A 7 -21.06 14.09 -11.89
N GLN A 8 -21.47 13.14 -12.75
CA GLN A 8 -21.13 13.18 -14.18
C GLN A 8 -21.74 14.38 -14.91
N ILE A 9 -22.99 14.74 -14.58
CA ILE A 9 -23.64 15.96 -15.10
C ILE A 9 -22.85 17.20 -14.67
N LEU A 10 -22.51 17.30 -13.38
CA LEU A 10 -21.73 18.42 -12.85
C LEU A 10 -20.35 18.51 -13.54
N LYS A 11 -19.65 17.38 -13.69
CA LYS A 11 -18.35 17.30 -14.36
C LYS A 11 -18.41 17.74 -15.83
N ALA A 12 -19.42 17.27 -16.57
CA ALA A 12 -19.63 17.66 -17.97
C ALA A 12 -20.00 19.14 -18.14
N SER A 13 -20.60 19.76 -17.11
CA SER A 13 -20.98 21.17 -17.14
C SER A 13 -19.82 22.14 -16.85
N LEU A 14 -18.70 21.68 -16.28
CA LEU A 14 -17.57 22.53 -15.88
C LEU A 14 -17.04 23.46 -17.00
N PRO A 15 -16.87 23.03 -18.26
CA PRO A 15 -16.36 23.90 -19.33
C PRO A 15 -17.25 25.12 -19.62
N TYR A 16 -18.55 25.01 -19.31
CA TYR A 16 -19.56 26.03 -19.59
C TYR A 16 -19.79 26.98 -18.40
N MET A 17 -19.17 26.73 -17.25
CA MET A 17 -19.29 27.57 -16.06
C MET A 17 -18.32 28.76 -16.10
N HIS A 18 -18.71 29.88 -15.48
CA HIS A 18 -17.84 31.04 -15.26
C HIS A 18 -16.77 30.74 -14.17
N SER A 19 -15.65 31.49 -14.17
CA SER A 19 -14.40 31.05 -13.51
C SER A 19 -14.49 30.72 -12.01
N PRO A 20 -15.04 31.57 -11.13
CA PRO A 20 -15.13 31.27 -9.70
C PRO A 20 -16.02 30.05 -9.39
N LEU A 21 -17.18 29.94 -10.05
CA LEU A 21 -18.08 28.80 -9.88
C LEU A 21 -17.45 27.51 -10.42
N ARG A 22 -16.79 27.58 -11.58
CA ARG A 22 -16.10 26.44 -12.18
C ARG A 22 -15.04 25.87 -11.24
N GLU A 23 -14.27 26.73 -10.57
CA GLU A 23 -13.26 26.31 -9.61
C GLU A 23 -13.87 25.64 -8.38
N ALA A 24 -14.89 26.27 -7.78
CA ALA A 24 -15.62 25.68 -6.67
C ALA A 24 -16.24 24.31 -7.04
N CYS A 25 -16.92 24.23 -8.19
CA CYS A 25 -17.50 22.98 -8.68
C CYS A 25 -16.43 21.92 -9.00
N ARG A 26 -15.26 22.32 -9.51
CA ARG A 26 -14.13 21.41 -9.75
C ARG A 26 -13.65 20.77 -8.45
N ILE A 27 -13.54 21.56 -7.38
CA ILE A 27 -13.21 21.06 -6.04
C ILE A 27 -14.30 20.10 -5.54
N CYS A 28 -15.58 20.46 -5.66
CA CYS A 28 -16.68 19.58 -5.26
C CYS A 28 -16.65 18.24 -5.99
N VAL A 29 -16.42 18.24 -7.31
CA VAL A 29 -16.31 17.00 -8.10
C VAL A 29 -15.17 16.12 -7.58
N ARG A 30 -14.00 16.69 -7.29
CA ARG A 30 -12.88 15.93 -6.71
C ARG A 30 -13.19 15.39 -5.32
N MET A 31 -13.87 16.16 -4.49
CA MET A 31 -14.30 15.72 -3.16
C MET A 31 -15.27 14.54 -3.23
N PHE A 32 -16.23 14.57 -4.17
CA PHE A 32 -17.14 13.44 -4.38
C PHE A 32 -16.44 12.20 -4.95
N GLU A 33 -15.48 12.37 -5.86
CA GLU A 33 -14.65 11.26 -6.37
C GLU A 33 -13.85 10.61 -5.23
N LEU A 34 -13.27 11.42 -4.33
CA LEU A 34 -12.55 10.94 -3.15
C LEU A 34 -13.46 10.19 -2.17
N GLN A 35 -14.61 10.77 -1.83
CA GLN A 35 -15.60 10.10 -0.96
C GLN A 35 -16.02 8.74 -1.51
N GLN A 36 -16.20 8.64 -2.83
CA GLN A 36 -16.51 7.36 -3.46
C GLN A 36 -15.33 6.38 -3.44
N ALA A 37 -14.09 6.85 -3.59
CA ALA A 37 -12.92 5.99 -3.47
C ALA A 37 -12.80 5.42 -2.06
N MET A 38 -12.96 6.27 -1.03
CA MET A 38 -12.94 5.84 0.38
C MET A 38 -14.01 4.79 0.67
N HIS A 39 -15.26 5.01 0.22
CA HIS A 39 -16.32 4.03 0.41
C HIS A 39 -16.01 2.67 -0.24
N ARG A 40 -15.28 2.64 -1.36
CA ARG A 40 -14.86 1.37 -1.97
C ARG A 40 -13.76 0.70 -1.17
N LEU A 41 -12.82 1.46 -0.61
CA LEU A 41 -11.79 0.91 0.27
C LEU A 41 -12.40 0.29 1.52
N ASP A 42 -13.43 0.92 2.10
CA ASP A 42 -14.18 0.37 3.24
C ASP A 42 -14.95 -0.91 2.86
N GLU A 43 -15.43 -1.02 1.62
CA GLU A 43 -16.09 -2.25 1.09
C GLU A 43 -15.08 -3.34 0.69
N GLU A 44 -13.88 -2.95 0.25
CA GLU A 44 -12.81 -3.84 -0.26
C GLU A 44 -11.76 -4.19 0.82
N GLU A 45 -11.92 -3.76 2.07
CA GLU A 45 -11.00 -4.02 3.19
C GLU A 45 -10.74 -5.53 3.41
N GLU A 46 -11.62 -6.40 2.89
CA GLU A 46 -11.45 -7.87 2.92
C GLU A 46 -10.63 -8.44 1.74
N SER A 47 -10.14 -7.63 0.79
CA SER A 47 -9.45 -8.13 -0.42
C SER A 47 -8.32 -7.27 -1.00
N LEU A 48 -7.99 -6.12 -0.43
CA LEU A 48 -6.82 -5.32 -0.85
C LEU A 48 -5.50 -5.83 -0.24
N GLU A 49 -5.34 -7.15 -0.19
CA GLU A 49 -3.99 -7.73 -0.15
C GLU A 49 -3.35 -7.39 -1.50
N ALA A 50 -2.27 -6.60 -1.48
CA ALA A 50 -1.49 -6.35 -2.69
C ALA A 50 -1.18 -7.72 -3.30
N CYS A 51 -1.71 -8.02 -4.50
CA CYS A 51 -1.65 -9.33 -5.15
C CYS A 51 -0.26 -9.96 -4.98
N SER A 52 -0.11 -10.76 -3.92
CA SER A 52 1.13 -11.45 -3.59
C SER A 52 1.20 -12.63 -4.52
N LYS A 53 1.70 -12.37 -5.74
CA LYS A 53 1.95 -13.42 -6.72
C LYS A 53 3.27 -14.15 -6.46
N ASP A 54 4.03 -13.73 -5.47
CA ASP A 54 5.24 -14.37 -5.01
C ASP A 54 5.28 -14.22 -3.48
N ASP A 55 5.71 -15.26 -2.78
CA ASP A 55 5.98 -15.33 -1.33
C ASP A 55 7.05 -14.32 -0.85
N GLN A 56 6.98 -13.06 -1.31
CA GLN A 56 7.88 -11.99 -0.95
C GLN A 56 7.44 -11.40 0.38
N ASP A 57 8.43 -11.25 1.26
CA ASP A 57 8.28 -10.57 2.53
C ASP A 57 7.69 -9.15 2.31
N PRO A 58 6.59 -8.78 3.02
CA PRO A 58 5.95 -7.48 2.86
C PRO A 58 6.90 -6.29 3.05
N LEU A 59 7.89 -6.41 3.95
CA LEU A 59 8.91 -5.38 4.16
C LEU A 59 9.85 -5.26 2.96
N THR A 60 10.25 -6.38 2.35
CA THR A 60 11.05 -6.40 1.12
C THR A 60 10.29 -5.74 -0.04
N GLY A 61 9.02 -6.09 -0.24
CA GLY A 61 8.16 -5.45 -1.25
C GLY A 61 8.03 -3.93 -1.03
N LEU A 62 7.73 -3.52 0.21
CA LEU A 62 7.64 -2.11 0.58
C LEU A 62 8.94 -1.35 0.32
N SER A 63 10.08 -1.91 0.75
CA SER A 63 11.39 -1.29 0.61
C SER A 63 11.74 -1.00 -0.86
N GLN A 64 11.36 -1.90 -1.76
CA GLN A 64 11.58 -1.72 -3.20
C GLN A 64 10.66 -0.64 -3.80
N SER A 65 9.41 -0.57 -3.38
CA SER A 65 8.45 0.42 -3.89
C SER A 65 8.75 1.86 -3.46
N ILE A 66 9.30 2.08 -2.26
CA ILE A 66 9.54 3.44 -1.74
C ILE A 66 10.90 4.02 -2.15
N ARG A 67 11.81 3.18 -2.66
CA ARG A 67 13.20 3.55 -2.98
C ARG A 67 13.30 4.79 -3.87
N GLU A 68 12.40 4.95 -4.85
CA GLU A 68 12.42 6.08 -5.80
C GLU A 68 12.15 7.45 -5.15
N TYR A 69 11.55 7.47 -3.96
CA TYR A 69 11.22 8.70 -3.23
C TYR A 69 12.26 9.06 -2.16
N CYS A 70 13.23 8.18 -1.89
CA CYS A 70 14.21 8.36 -0.83
C CYS A 70 15.38 9.25 -1.25
N THR A 71 15.87 10.07 -0.32
CA THR A 71 17.17 10.72 -0.43
C THR A 71 18.32 9.72 -0.27
N PRO A 72 19.56 10.05 -0.68
CA PRO A 72 20.70 9.13 -0.53
C PRO A 72 20.92 8.63 0.90
N LYS A 73 20.74 9.50 1.90
CA LYS A 73 20.87 9.14 3.32
C LYS A 73 19.74 8.21 3.79
N GLU A 74 18.53 8.42 3.29
CA GLU A 74 17.39 7.55 3.59
C GLU A 74 17.54 6.19 2.91
N LEU A 75 18.13 6.14 1.71
CA LEU A 75 18.47 4.88 1.03
C LEU A 75 19.45 4.04 1.83
N GLU A 76 20.53 4.64 2.35
CA GLU A 76 21.49 3.93 3.22
C GLU A 76 20.81 3.36 4.47
N THR A 77 19.89 4.13 5.06
CA THR A 77 19.12 3.69 6.23
C THR A 77 18.15 2.56 5.86
N LEU A 78 17.47 2.69 4.72
CA LEU A 78 16.54 1.69 4.21
C LEU A 78 17.25 0.36 3.89
N ASP A 79 18.42 0.43 3.26
CA ASP A 79 19.27 -0.74 2.97
C ASP A 79 19.73 -1.42 4.27
N MET A 80 20.16 -0.63 5.27
CA MET A 80 20.55 -1.16 6.58
C MET A 80 19.41 -1.91 7.27
N VAL A 81 18.21 -1.32 7.31
CA VAL A 81 17.04 -1.94 7.95
C VAL A 81 16.59 -3.19 7.20
N THR A 82 16.57 -3.15 5.87
CA THR A 82 16.17 -4.29 5.03
C THR A 82 17.14 -5.45 5.21
N ASN A 83 18.44 -5.18 5.22
CA ASN A 83 19.47 -6.19 5.47
C ASN A 83 19.33 -6.78 6.88
N LEU A 84 19.13 -5.96 7.90
CA LEU A 84 18.95 -6.43 9.29
C LEU A 84 17.71 -7.33 9.42
N ALA A 85 16.60 -6.96 8.77
CA ALA A 85 15.39 -7.75 8.78
C ALA A 85 15.56 -9.11 8.07
N GLN A 86 16.27 -9.14 6.94
CA GLN A 86 16.64 -10.38 6.25
C GLN A 86 17.52 -11.27 7.13
N MET A 87 18.52 -10.70 7.81
CA MET A 87 19.36 -11.47 8.74
C MET A 87 18.53 -12.04 9.90
N ALA A 88 17.65 -11.25 10.50
CA ALA A 88 16.79 -11.71 11.59
C ALA A 88 15.86 -12.86 11.18
N ARG A 89 15.39 -12.86 9.92
CA ARG A 89 14.62 -13.96 9.33
C ARG A 89 15.45 -15.24 9.22
N LEU A 90 16.66 -15.15 8.67
CA LEU A 90 17.59 -16.28 8.55
C LEU A 90 17.95 -16.88 9.91
N TYR A 91 18.18 -16.06 10.94
CA TYR A 91 18.44 -16.55 12.30
C TYR A 91 17.26 -17.33 12.87
N ARG A 92 16.02 -16.86 12.65
CA ARG A 92 14.81 -17.56 13.11
C ARG A 92 14.62 -18.90 12.39
N GLU A 93 14.89 -18.94 11.10
CA GLU A 93 14.86 -20.18 10.30
C GLU A 93 15.91 -21.19 10.81
N TYR A 94 17.13 -20.74 11.10
CA TYR A 94 18.18 -21.58 11.67
C TYR A 94 17.81 -22.18 13.04
N GLU A 95 17.22 -21.39 13.94
CA GLU A 95 16.74 -21.88 15.24
C GLU A 95 15.57 -22.87 15.09
N SER A 96 14.68 -22.64 14.11
CA SER A 96 13.57 -23.54 13.80
C SER A 96 14.04 -24.90 13.27
N GLU A 97 15.13 -24.95 12.51
CA GLU A 97 15.72 -26.19 12.00
C GLU A 97 16.59 -26.90 13.05
N GLY A 98 17.22 -26.15 13.96
CA GLY A 98 18.05 -26.66 15.06
C GLY A 98 17.28 -27.37 16.18
N GLY A 99 15.96 -27.16 16.28
CA GLY A 99 15.10 -27.79 17.30
C GLY A 99 14.68 -29.24 17.02
N ALA A 100 14.95 -29.78 15.83
CA ALA A 100 14.47 -31.12 15.42
C ALA A 100 15.44 -32.28 15.73
N LYS A 101 16.58 -32.04 16.40
CA LYS A 101 17.54 -33.10 16.75
C LYS A 101 18.07 -32.99 18.18
N HIS A 102 17.18 -33.12 19.15
CA HIS A 102 17.60 -33.48 20.51
C HIS A 102 16.58 -34.42 21.15
N ASN A 103 16.59 -35.68 20.72
CA ASN A 103 15.96 -36.77 21.44
C ASN A 103 16.77 -38.06 21.28
N ASP A 104 17.21 -38.53 22.46
CA ASP A 104 17.63 -39.87 22.84
C ASP A 104 18.87 -40.49 22.17
N ASN A 105 20.00 -40.44 22.89
CA ASN A 105 20.70 -41.66 23.29
C ASN A 105 21.67 -41.39 24.46
N THR A 106 21.18 -41.47 25.70
CA THR A 106 22.04 -41.71 26.87
C THR A 106 21.99 -43.22 27.15
N ILE A 107 23.10 -43.90 26.87
CA ILE A 107 23.43 -45.20 27.45
C ILE A 107 24.02 -44.95 28.84
#